data_AF-A0A3D5XPK5-F1
#
_entry.id   AF-A0A3D5XPK5-F1
#
_cell.length_a   1.000
_cell.length_b   1.000
_cell.length_c   1.000
_cell.angle_alpha   90.00
_cell.angle_beta   90.00
_cell.angle_gamma   90.00
#
_symmetry.space_group_name_H-M   'P 1'
#
loop_
_entity.id
_entity.type
_entity.pdbx_description
1 polymer ?
#
loop_
_entity_poly.entity_id
_entity_poly.type
_entity_poly.pdbx_seq_one_letter_code
_entity_poly.pdbx_strand_id
1 'polypeptide(L)'
;MENNEKKQHIKKCGLCEKQVSWIHGDKPKTCPYCQAIQWDKPKDECYLFNVQEQYIKTKDKKYLGDIYKRLLVYGTKMARKMLGGSVRLDSEILEDRVQDAVTQFISYYLRRADYYITISFGYQIQKALQQTLYRKKQQDIDKNEISYNNPIKSGEEKTFLDKISEDFDDGNKYDNEMFNSTNKNFVIEEVSKFVDKVFNSIAENRGIDQAILSMVLLHHYLNKKKDGFFEDFYSYYGYDVKENFELEKIALMEFLQELQN
;
A
#
# COMPACT_ATOMS: atom_id res chain seq x y z
N MET A 1 37.61 41.71 -22.38
CA MET A 1 37.74 40.38 -21.76
C MET A 1 36.68 40.32 -20.67
N GLU A 2 35.51 39.75 -20.98
CA GLU A 2 34.42 39.65 -20.01
C GLU A 2 34.78 38.60 -18.95
N ASN A 3 34.81 39.03 -17.69
CA ASN A 3 34.89 38.16 -16.53
C ASN A 3 33.64 37.29 -16.49
N ASN A 4 33.71 36.11 -17.11
CA ASN A 4 32.76 35.03 -16.87
C ASN A 4 33.01 34.51 -15.45
N GLU A 5 32.45 35.18 -14.45
CA GLU A 5 32.31 34.61 -13.11
C GLU A 5 31.63 33.25 -13.25
N LYS A 6 32.42 32.19 -13.04
CA LYS A 6 31.94 30.81 -13.12
C LYS A 6 30.89 30.62 -12.04
N LYS A 7 29.60 30.75 -12.41
CA LYS A 7 28.46 30.57 -11.50
C LYS A 7 28.60 29.24 -10.77
N GLN A 8 28.81 29.32 -9.46
CA GLN A 8 28.90 28.17 -8.58
C GLN A 8 27.50 27.79 -8.10
N HIS A 9 27.20 26.50 -8.16
CA HIS A 9 25.95 25.91 -7.68
C HIS A 9 26.23 25.12 -6.42
N ILE A 10 25.30 25.16 -5.46
CA ILE A 10 25.42 24.43 -4.19
C ILE A 10 24.09 23.71 -3.92
N LYS A 11 24.15 22.42 -3.59
CA LYS A 11 22.97 21.65 -3.20
C LYS A 11 23.34 20.54 -2.21
N LYS A 12 22.45 20.25 -1.26
CA LYS A 12 22.62 19.13 -0.33
C LYS A 12 22.27 17.81 -1.03
N CYS A 13 23.06 16.78 -0.78
CA CYS A 13 22.72 15.42 -1.19
C CYS A 13 21.47 14.93 -0.46
N GLY A 14 20.49 14.38 -1.18
CA GLY A 14 19.29 13.80 -0.59
C GLY A 14 19.56 12.59 0.32
N LEU A 15 20.72 11.93 0.18
CA LEU A 15 21.08 10.73 0.96
C LEU A 15 21.98 11.06 2.16
N CYS A 16 23.15 11.66 1.93
CA CYS A 16 24.14 11.93 2.99
C CYS A 16 24.07 13.36 3.56
N GLU A 17 23.18 14.20 3.03
CA GLU A 17 22.92 15.58 3.47
C GLU A 17 24.11 16.56 3.41
N LYS A 18 25.29 16.09 3.01
CA LYS A 18 26.48 16.91 2.74
C LYS A 18 26.24 17.84 1.55
N GLN A 19 26.77 19.06 1.64
CA GLN A 19 26.72 20.05 0.57
C GLN A 19 27.69 19.69 -0.54
N VAL A 20 27.17 19.56 -1.76
CA VAL A 20 27.95 19.39 -2.98
C VAL A 20 27.93 20.72 -3.72
N SER A 21 29.12 21.24 -4.04
CA SER A 21 29.28 22.43 -4.85
C SER A 21 29.89 22.08 -6.20
N TRP A 22 29.46 22.77 -7.26
CA TRP A 22 29.98 22.55 -8.60
C TRP A 22 29.93 23.82 -9.45
N ILE A 23 30.77 23.87 -10.47
CA ILE A 23 30.80 24.95 -11.45
C ILE A 23 29.74 24.66 -12.51
N HIS A 24 29.10 25.70 -13.06
CA HIS A 24 28.17 25.54 -14.18
C HIS A 24 28.80 24.73 -15.33
N GLY A 25 28.12 23.67 -15.78
CA GLY A 25 28.62 22.71 -16.77
C GLY A 25 29.26 21.45 -16.16
N ASP A 26 29.80 21.53 -14.95
CA ASP A 26 30.58 20.45 -14.30
C ASP A 26 29.82 19.77 -13.16
N LYS A 27 28.51 19.53 -13.34
CA LYS A 27 27.69 18.87 -12.30
C LYS A 27 28.16 17.42 -12.09
N PRO A 28 28.49 17.00 -10.85
CA PRO A 28 28.84 15.62 -10.55
C PRO A 28 27.71 14.64 -10.89
N LYS A 29 28.04 13.54 -11.58
CA LYS A 29 27.09 12.46 -11.91
C LYS A 29 26.61 11.73 -10.65
N THR A 30 27.51 11.53 -9.68
CA THR A 30 27.24 10.94 -8.36
C THR A 30 27.63 11.90 -7.25
N CYS A 31 27.10 11.68 -6.04
CA CYS A 31 27.54 12.46 -4.89
C CYS A 31 29.02 12.15 -4.60
N PRO A 32 29.91 13.15 -4.52
CA PRO A 32 31.34 12.92 -4.24
C PRO A 32 31.61 12.32 -2.87
N TYR A 33 30.65 12.40 -1.93
CA TYR A 33 30.84 11.93 -0.55
C TYR A 33 30.29 10.54 -0.26
N CYS A 34 29.22 10.12 -0.95
CA CYS A 34 28.57 8.83 -0.70
C CYS A 34 28.27 8.03 -1.98
N GLN A 35 28.70 8.52 -3.14
CA GLN A 35 28.49 7.91 -4.46
C GLN A 35 27.01 7.71 -4.85
N ALA A 36 26.08 8.36 -4.15
CA ALA A 36 24.67 8.28 -4.47
C ALA A 36 24.39 8.75 -5.90
N ILE A 37 23.63 7.96 -6.66
CA ILE A 37 23.04 8.39 -7.93
C ILE A 37 21.85 9.29 -7.66
N GLN A 38 21.51 10.17 -8.61
CA GLN A 38 20.37 11.11 -8.48
C GLN A 38 20.41 11.88 -7.14
N TRP A 39 21.63 12.18 -6.67
CA TRP A 39 21.89 12.73 -5.34
C TRP A 39 21.24 14.08 -5.10
N ASP A 40 20.92 14.80 -6.18
CA ASP A 40 20.26 16.09 -6.16
C ASP A 40 18.74 16.00 -6.10
N LYS A 41 18.14 14.80 -6.04
CA LYS A 41 16.70 14.63 -5.77
C LYS A 41 16.40 14.73 -4.26
N PRO A 42 15.13 14.97 -3.89
CA PRO A 42 14.68 14.91 -2.50
C PRO A 42 15.02 13.57 -1.84
N LYS A 43 15.06 13.54 -0.49
CA LYS A 43 15.52 12.40 0.31
C LYS A 43 14.91 11.05 -0.08
N ASP A 44 13.58 10.96 -0.12
CA ASP A 44 12.89 9.70 -0.44
C ASP A 44 13.14 9.26 -1.90
N GLU A 45 13.16 10.20 -2.86
CA GLU A 45 13.49 9.91 -4.26
C GLU A 45 14.94 9.43 -4.40
N CYS A 46 15.89 10.17 -3.83
CA CYS A 46 17.31 9.82 -3.87
C CYS A 46 17.54 8.41 -3.28
N TYR A 47 16.93 8.11 -2.13
CA TYR A 47 16.99 6.77 -1.54
C TYR A 47 16.43 5.70 -2.49
N LEU A 48 15.22 5.90 -3.03
CA LEU A 48 14.57 4.92 -3.91
C LEU A 48 15.35 4.64 -5.20
N PHE A 49 15.95 5.67 -5.81
CA PHE A 49 16.83 5.48 -6.97
C PHE A 49 18.05 4.63 -6.63
N ASN A 50 18.70 4.89 -5.49
CA ASN A 50 19.87 4.12 -5.08
C ASN A 50 19.51 2.67 -4.71
N VAL A 51 18.38 2.43 -4.06
CA VAL A 51 17.91 1.07 -3.74
C VAL A 51 17.51 0.31 -5.01
N GLN A 52 16.83 0.97 -5.96
CA GLN A 52 16.55 0.36 -7.28
C GLN A 52 17.83 -0.04 -8.00
N GLU A 53 18.86 0.80 -7.99
CA GLU A 53 20.15 0.48 -8.61
C GLU A 53 20.78 -0.78 -8.00
N GLN A 54 20.68 -0.94 -6.67
CA GLN A 54 21.13 -2.17 -6.00
C GLN A 54 20.28 -3.36 -6.43
N TYR A 55 18.96 -3.25 -6.39
CA TYR A 55 18.04 -4.31 -6.85
C TYR A 55 18.34 -4.74 -8.29
N ILE A 56 18.57 -3.79 -9.20
CA ILE A 56 18.81 -4.11 -10.61
C ILE A 56 20.15 -4.81 -10.82
N LYS A 57 21.18 -4.44 -10.04
CA LYS A 57 22.51 -5.07 -10.09
C LYS A 57 22.54 -6.46 -9.47
N THR A 58 21.94 -6.63 -8.31
CA THR A 58 22.05 -7.87 -7.51
C THR A 58 20.88 -8.82 -7.72
N LYS A 59 19.73 -8.30 -8.15
CA LYS A 59 18.42 -8.97 -8.12
C LYS A 59 18.03 -9.47 -6.72
N ASP A 60 18.66 -8.94 -5.68
CA ASP A 60 18.37 -9.29 -4.29
C ASP A 60 17.04 -8.65 -3.86
N LYS A 61 16.09 -9.52 -3.51
CA LYS A 61 14.71 -9.18 -3.14
C LYS A 61 14.63 -8.32 -1.87
N LYS A 62 15.68 -8.30 -1.04
CA LYS A 62 15.78 -7.37 0.09
C LYS A 62 15.60 -5.92 -0.35
N TYR A 63 16.24 -5.53 -1.46
CA TYR A 63 16.14 -4.18 -1.99
C TYR A 63 14.73 -3.87 -2.53
N LEU A 64 14.01 -4.87 -3.04
CA LEU A 64 12.61 -4.70 -3.44
C LEU A 64 11.70 -4.48 -2.23
N GLY A 65 11.94 -5.19 -1.13
CA GLY A 65 11.28 -4.96 0.15
C GLY A 65 11.55 -3.55 0.71
N ASP A 66 12.78 -3.05 0.57
CA ASP A 66 13.15 -1.68 0.95
C ASP A 66 12.41 -0.62 0.11
N ILE A 67 12.24 -0.87 -1.19
CA ILE A 67 11.43 0.00 -2.08
C ILE A 67 9.96 0.00 -1.61
N TYR A 68 9.37 -1.18 -1.35
CA TYR A 68 7.99 -1.30 -0.89
C TYR A 68 7.75 -0.51 0.41
N LYS A 69 8.56 -0.76 1.45
CA LYS A 69 8.45 -0.09 2.75
C LYS A 69 8.57 1.42 2.63
N ARG A 70 9.52 1.90 1.83
CA ARG A 70 9.71 3.34 1.60
C ARG A 70 8.52 3.96 0.85
N LEU A 71 7.97 3.26 -0.13
CA LEU A 71 6.81 3.72 -0.89
C LEU A 71 5.52 3.76 -0.07
N LEU A 72 5.33 2.87 0.91
CA LEU A 72 4.20 2.99 1.85
C LEU A 72 4.26 4.32 2.60
N VAL A 73 5.41 4.62 3.23
CA VAL A 73 5.57 5.88 3.99
C VAL A 73 5.45 7.10 3.07
N TYR A 74 6.05 7.04 1.88
CA TYR A 74 6.03 8.15 0.93
C TYR A 74 4.62 8.35 0.33
N GLY A 75 3.95 7.25 -0.01
CA GLY A 75 2.60 7.19 -0.55
C GLY A 75 1.56 7.70 0.44
N THR A 76 1.63 7.34 1.72
CA THR A 76 0.71 7.85 2.75
C THR A 76 0.81 9.37 2.89
N LYS A 77 2.03 9.93 2.94
CA LYS A 77 2.22 11.39 2.96
C LYS A 77 1.63 12.07 1.72
N MET A 78 1.80 11.44 0.56
CA MET A 78 1.29 11.94 -0.71
C MET A 78 -0.24 11.88 -0.77
N ALA A 79 -0.85 10.75 -0.39
CA ALA A 79 -2.29 10.55 -0.36
C ALA A 79 -2.99 11.57 0.56
N ARG A 80 -2.45 11.79 1.76
CA ARG A 80 -2.95 12.83 2.69
C ARG A 80 -2.93 14.23 2.06
N LYS A 81 -1.87 14.55 1.30
CA LYS A 81 -1.76 15.82 0.57
C LYS A 81 -2.76 15.90 -0.59
N MET A 82 -2.96 14.80 -1.33
CA MET A 82 -3.87 14.73 -2.48
C MET A 82 -5.35 14.92 -2.08
N LEU A 83 -5.75 14.42 -0.91
CA LEU A 83 -7.10 14.58 -0.40
C LEU A 83 -7.40 15.99 0.14
N GLY A 84 -6.38 16.86 0.21
CA GLY A 84 -6.53 18.31 0.41
C GLY A 84 -7.27 18.73 1.69
N GLY A 85 -7.41 17.84 2.68
CA GLY A 85 -8.24 18.04 3.86
C GLY A 85 -9.75 18.13 3.60
N SER A 86 -10.20 18.05 2.34
CA SER A 86 -11.59 18.21 1.91
C SER A 86 -12.37 16.89 1.98
N VAL A 87 -11.67 15.77 1.78
CA VAL A 87 -12.20 14.42 1.97
C VAL A 87 -11.44 13.79 3.13
N ARG A 88 -12.13 13.63 4.27
CA ARG A 88 -11.61 12.83 5.39
C ARG A 88 -12.00 11.38 5.13
N LEU A 89 -11.11 10.63 4.50
CA LEU A 89 -11.19 9.18 4.58
C LEU A 89 -10.84 8.76 6.00
N ASP A 90 -11.50 7.71 6.49
CA ASP A 90 -11.04 7.02 7.68
C ASP A 90 -9.58 6.57 7.48
N SER A 91 -8.82 6.57 8.58
CA SER A 91 -7.43 6.14 8.63
C SER A 91 -7.23 4.73 8.06
N GLU A 92 -8.09 3.78 8.42
CA GLU A 92 -8.05 2.40 7.91
C GLU A 92 -8.24 2.38 6.38
N ILE A 93 -9.26 3.09 5.87
CA ILE A 93 -9.54 3.17 4.43
C ILE A 93 -8.37 3.82 3.67
N LEU A 94 -7.79 4.88 4.22
CA LEU A 94 -6.65 5.55 3.59
C LEU A 94 -5.44 4.63 3.50
N GLU A 95 -5.16 3.87 4.55
CA GLU A 95 -4.06 2.91 4.60
C GLU A 95 -4.25 1.80 3.56
N ASP A 96 -5.45 1.22 3.47
CA ASP A 96 -5.80 0.23 2.44
C ASP A 96 -5.57 0.76 1.02
N ARG A 97 -6.02 1.98 0.72
CA ARG A 97 -5.86 2.57 -0.62
C ARG A 97 -4.40 2.86 -0.97
N VAL A 98 -3.59 3.21 0.03
CA VAL A 98 -2.15 3.40 -0.17
C VAL A 98 -1.47 2.05 -0.38
N GLN A 99 -1.84 1.03 0.40
CA GLN A 99 -1.32 -0.32 0.26
C GLN A 99 -1.64 -0.93 -1.11
N ASP A 100 -2.87 -0.76 -1.61
CA ASP A 100 -3.26 -1.12 -2.97
C ASP A 100 -2.36 -0.44 -4.02
N ALA A 101 -2.09 0.85 -3.86
CA ALA A 101 -1.30 1.63 -4.82
C ALA A 101 0.17 1.19 -4.84
N VAL A 102 0.76 0.98 -3.66
CA VAL A 102 2.14 0.51 -3.53
C VAL A 102 2.28 -0.92 -4.04
N THR A 103 1.28 -1.77 -3.81
CA THR A 103 1.24 -3.14 -4.35
C THR A 103 1.23 -3.13 -5.87
N GLN A 104 0.35 -2.32 -6.47
CA GLN A 104 0.30 -2.16 -7.92
C GLN A 104 1.64 -1.65 -8.48
N PHE A 105 2.32 -0.77 -7.75
CA PHE A 105 3.62 -0.26 -8.12
C PHE A 105 4.70 -1.36 -8.10
N ILE A 106 4.83 -2.11 -7.00
CA ILE A 106 5.83 -3.17 -6.86
C ILE A 106 5.61 -4.31 -7.85
N SER A 107 4.35 -4.58 -8.19
CA SER A 107 3.99 -5.57 -9.20
C SER A 107 4.72 -5.36 -10.54
N TYR A 108 5.05 -4.10 -10.92
CA TYR A 108 5.81 -3.85 -12.15
C TYR A 108 7.25 -4.39 -12.10
N TYR A 109 7.93 -4.32 -10.95
CA TYR A 109 9.27 -4.90 -10.79
C TYR A 109 9.24 -6.43 -10.81
N LEU A 110 8.17 -7.04 -10.27
CA LEU A 110 7.99 -8.48 -10.27
C LEU A 110 7.68 -9.03 -11.67
N ARG A 111 6.89 -8.29 -12.46
CA ARG A 111 6.48 -8.70 -13.82
C ARG A 111 7.59 -8.53 -14.85
N ARG A 112 8.41 -7.50 -14.69
CA ARG A 112 9.41 -7.09 -15.69
C ARG A 112 10.77 -7.00 -15.04
N ALA A 113 11.61 -7.99 -15.32
CA ALA A 113 12.97 -8.08 -14.81
C ALA A 113 13.85 -6.86 -15.19
N ASP A 114 13.48 -6.13 -16.25
CA ASP A 114 14.12 -4.93 -16.77
C ASP A 114 13.44 -3.62 -16.33
N TYR A 115 12.40 -3.68 -15.51
CA TYR A 115 11.65 -2.50 -15.10
C TYR A 115 12.53 -1.55 -14.29
N TYR A 116 12.68 -0.33 -14.80
CA TYR A 116 13.54 0.70 -14.24
C TYR A 116 12.83 2.04 -14.28
N ILE A 117 12.67 2.67 -13.12
CA ILE A 117 12.14 4.02 -13.03
C ILE A 117 13.27 4.99 -13.34
N THR A 118 13.06 5.79 -14.38
CA THR A 118 14.06 6.75 -14.89
C THR A 118 13.80 8.18 -14.42
N ILE A 119 12.54 8.55 -14.18
CA ILE A 119 12.13 9.95 -13.97
C ILE A 119 11.91 10.27 -12.49
N SER A 120 10.92 9.65 -11.86
CA SER A 120 10.51 9.95 -10.48
C SER A 120 9.66 8.82 -9.91
N PHE A 121 10.01 8.36 -8.71
CA PHE A 121 9.19 7.44 -7.95
C PHE A 121 7.90 8.10 -7.50
N GLY A 122 7.98 9.37 -7.08
CA GLY A 122 6.86 10.20 -6.68
C GLY A 122 5.78 10.31 -7.74
N TYR A 123 6.16 10.56 -9.00
CA TYR A 123 5.22 10.60 -10.12
C TYR A 123 4.52 9.26 -10.35
N GLN A 124 5.26 8.15 -10.24
CA GLN A 124 4.73 6.82 -10.46
C GLN A 124 3.78 6.38 -9.34
N ILE A 125 4.14 6.62 -8.06
CA ILE A 125 3.25 6.32 -6.94
C ILE A 125 2.04 7.25 -6.93
N GLN A 126 2.18 8.51 -7.36
CA GLN A 126 1.06 9.43 -7.54
C GLN A 126 0.02 8.86 -8.52
N LYS A 127 0.47 8.30 -9.66
CA LYS A 127 -0.44 7.66 -10.62
C LYS A 127 -1.17 6.47 -10.03
N ALA A 128 -0.47 5.61 -9.31
CA ALA A 128 -1.08 4.46 -8.64
C ALA A 128 -2.10 4.92 -7.57
N LEU A 129 -1.73 5.91 -6.75
CA LEU A 129 -2.62 6.53 -5.77
C LEU A 129 -3.83 7.19 -6.43
N GLN A 130 -3.69 7.81 -7.60
CA GLN A 130 -4.85 8.37 -8.31
C GLN A 130 -5.85 7.27 -8.69
N GLN A 131 -5.36 6.09 -9.09
CA GLN A 131 -6.21 4.96 -9.46
C GLN A 131 -6.92 4.36 -8.24
N THR A 132 -6.27 4.32 -7.08
CA THR A 132 -6.86 3.72 -5.87
C THR A 132 -7.75 4.70 -5.11
N LEU A 133 -7.33 5.97 -4.99
CA LEU A 133 -8.07 7.01 -4.27
C LEU A 133 -9.25 7.56 -5.07
N TYR A 134 -9.13 7.70 -6.39
CA TYR A 134 -10.16 8.33 -7.24
C TYR A 134 -10.75 7.35 -8.26
N ARG A 135 -10.94 6.08 -7.89
CA ARG A 135 -11.66 5.08 -8.70
C ARG A 135 -13.12 5.54 -8.89
N LYS A 136 -13.32 6.43 -9.88
CA LYS A 136 -14.57 7.10 -10.27
C LYS A 136 -15.71 6.09 -10.50
N LYS A 137 -15.38 4.91 -11.03
CA LYS A 137 -16.33 3.81 -11.22
C LYS A 137 -16.93 3.26 -9.92
N GLN A 138 -16.19 3.28 -8.80
CA GLN A 138 -16.74 2.83 -7.51
C GLN A 138 -17.61 3.92 -6.88
N GLN A 139 -17.20 5.20 -6.98
CA GLN A 139 -18.05 6.33 -6.54
C GLN A 139 -19.37 6.43 -7.33
N ASP A 140 -19.40 6.03 -8.61
CA ASP A 140 -20.64 5.96 -9.40
C ASP A 140 -21.47 4.70 -9.10
N ILE A 141 -20.85 3.62 -8.61
CA ILE A 141 -21.57 2.41 -8.15
C ILE A 141 -22.15 2.67 -6.75
N ASP A 142 -21.37 3.21 -5.82
CA ASP A 142 -21.77 3.54 -4.45
C ASP A 142 -22.80 4.70 -4.40
N LYS A 143 -22.79 5.61 -5.39
CA LYS A 143 -23.86 6.63 -5.57
C LYS A 143 -25.18 6.07 -6.13
N ASN A 144 -25.13 4.89 -6.74
CA ASN A 144 -26.30 4.18 -7.26
C ASN A 144 -26.73 3.01 -6.35
N GLU A 145 -26.05 2.80 -5.21
CA GLU A 145 -26.53 1.90 -4.17
C GLU A 145 -27.71 2.54 -3.42
N ILE A 146 -28.79 1.77 -3.31
CA ILE A 146 -30.02 2.19 -2.64
C ILE A 146 -29.70 2.33 -1.15
N SER A 147 -29.74 3.56 -0.64
CA SER A 147 -29.63 3.85 0.80
C SER A 147 -30.73 3.12 1.57
N TYR A 148 -30.37 2.41 2.64
CA TYR A 148 -31.33 1.75 3.53
C TYR A 148 -32.28 2.74 4.24
N ASN A 149 -31.92 4.02 4.27
CA ASN A 149 -32.74 5.11 4.80
C ASN A 149 -33.65 5.75 3.76
N ASN A 150 -33.58 5.32 2.49
CA ASN A 150 -34.55 5.79 1.50
C ASN A 150 -35.90 5.12 1.76
N PRO A 151 -37.00 5.88 1.64
CA PRO A 151 -38.33 5.32 1.72
C PRO A 151 -38.53 4.31 0.59
N ILE A 152 -39.18 3.19 0.91
CA ILE A 152 -39.36 2.05 -0.01
C ILE A 152 -40.15 2.49 -1.27
N LYS A 153 -41.04 3.47 -1.12
CA LYS A 153 -41.71 4.20 -2.21
C LYS A 153 -41.83 5.69 -1.89
N SER A 154 -41.92 6.52 -2.94
CA SER A 154 -42.12 7.96 -2.78
C SER A 154 -43.45 8.25 -2.07
N GLY A 155 -43.39 8.85 -0.88
CA GLY A 155 -44.55 9.16 -0.05
C GLY A 155 -44.82 8.20 1.12
N GLU A 156 -44.01 7.15 1.30
CA GLU A 156 -44.07 6.28 2.49
C GLU A 156 -43.05 6.73 3.56
N GLU A 157 -43.41 6.64 4.84
CA GLU A 157 -42.49 6.94 5.96
C GLU A 157 -41.53 5.77 6.29
N LYS A 158 -41.86 4.55 5.86
CA LYS A 158 -41.06 3.36 6.17
C LYS A 158 -39.86 3.20 5.25
N THR A 159 -38.69 3.03 5.86
CA THR A 159 -37.40 2.81 5.21
C THR A 159 -37.08 1.32 5.09
N PHE A 160 -36.07 0.97 4.29
CA PHE A 160 -35.55 -0.40 4.26
C PHE A 160 -34.96 -0.84 5.61
N LEU A 161 -34.49 0.11 6.43
CA LEU A 161 -33.92 -0.13 7.75
C LEU A 161 -34.98 -0.57 8.78
N ASP A 162 -36.17 0.03 8.73
CA ASP A 162 -37.30 -0.33 9.60
C ASP A 162 -37.75 -1.78 9.39
N LYS A 163 -37.69 -2.24 8.14
CA LYS A 163 -38.06 -3.61 7.77
C LYS A 163 -37.05 -4.65 8.26
N ILE A 164 -35.77 -4.28 8.34
CA ILE A 164 -34.71 -5.15 8.84
C ILE A 164 -34.71 -5.18 10.38
N SER A 165 -35.05 -4.08 11.07
CA SER A 165 -35.16 -4.10 12.53
C SER A 165 -36.35 -4.92 13.04
N GLU A 166 -37.46 -4.99 12.29
CA GLU A 166 -38.63 -5.80 12.65
C GLU A 166 -38.33 -7.32 12.55
N ASP A 167 -37.38 -7.74 11.71
CA ASP A 167 -37.06 -9.16 11.46
C ASP A 167 -35.96 -9.73 12.39
N PHE A 168 -35.24 -8.89 13.16
CA PHE A 168 -34.06 -9.30 13.94
C PHE A 168 -34.12 -8.99 15.45
N ASP A 169 -35.26 -8.53 15.97
CA ASP A 169 -35.42 -8.24 17.39
C ASP A 169 -35.81 -9.49 18.18
N ASP A 170 -34.82 -10.36 18.41
CA ASP A 170 -34.87 -11.34 19.51
C ASP A 170 -33.56 -11.26 20.33
N GLY A 171 -33.48 -10.17 21.11
CA GLY A 171 -32.87 -10.14 22.44
C GLY A 171 -31.34 -10.30 22.56
N ASN A 172 -30.61 -9.19 22.56
CA ASN A 172 -29.61 -8.93 23.62
C ASN A 172 -29.17 -7.46 23.66
N LYS A 173 -29.68 -6.72 24.64
CA LYS A 173 -29.49 -5.27 24.83
C LYS A 173 -28.33 -4.89 25.76
N TYR A 174 -27.49 -5.85 26.14
CA TYR A 174 -26.31 -5.61 26.97
C TYR A 174 -25.15 -6.50 26.50
N ASP A 175 -24.35 -6.00 25.55
CA ASP A 175 -22.96 -6.49 25.35
C ASP A 175 -22.11 -5.64 24.37
N ASN A 176 -22.70 -4.73 23.59
CA ASN A 176 -21.96 -4.05 22.51
C ASN A 176 -21.02 -2.90 22.95
N GLU A 177 -21.15 -2.32 24.14
CA GLU A 177 -20.35 -1.12 24.47
C GLU A 177 -18.97 -1.43 25.07
N MET A 178 -18.79 -2.57 25.73
CA MET A 178 -17.51 -2.93 26.38
C MET A 178 -16.56 -3.72 25.45
N PHE A 179 -17.06 -4.26 24.34
CA PHE A 179 -16.27 -4.97 23.33
C PHE A 179 -15.52 -4.04 22.35
N ASN A 180 -15.79 -2.73 22.37
CA ASN A 180 -15.71 -1.91 21.16
C ASN A 180 -14.43 -1.08 20.91
N SER A 181 -13.38 -1.19 21.72
CA SER A 181 -12.09 -0.53 21.40
C SER A 181 -10.86 -1.29 21.86
N THR A 182 -10.85 -1.78 23.10
CA THR A 182 -9.73 -2.54 23.65
C THR A 182 -9.57 -3.91 22.99
N ASN A 183 -10.69 -4.63 22.76
CA ASN A 183 -10.67 -5.91 22.06
C ASN A 183 -10.41 -5.75 20.56
N LYS A 184 -10.91 -4.69 19.92
CA LYS A 184 -10.61 -4.41 18.50
C LYS A 184 -9.12 -4.18 18.28
N ASN A 185 -8.48 -3.35 19.12
CA ASN A 185 -7.04 -3.09 19.04
C ASN A 185 -6.21 -4.34 19.35
N PHE A 186 -6.62 -5.14 20.33
CA PHE A 186 -5.99 -6.43 20.64
C PHE A 186 -6.06 -7.39 19.46
N VAL A 187 -7.23 -7.57 18.85
CA VAL A 187 -7.41 -8.44 17.68
C VAL A 187 -6.61 -7.93 16.48
N ILE A 188 -6.58 -6.62 16.23
CA ILE A 188 -5.75 -6.03 15.17
C ILE A 188 -4.27 -6.31 15.43
N GLU A 189 -3.79 -6.17 16.66
CA GLU A 189 -2.39 -6.41 17.02
C GLU A 189 -2.01 -7.89 16.86
N GLU A 190 -2.87 -8.80 17.32
CA GLU A 190 -2.65 -10.25 17.21
C GLU A 190 -2.72 -10.73 15.75
N VAL A 191 -3.67 -10.24 14.95
CA VAL A 191 -3.72 -10.49 13.50
C VAL A 191 -2.51 -9.89 12.80
N SER A 192 -2.05 -8.70 13.18
CA SER A 192 -0.84 -8.10 12.61
C SER A 192 0.40 -8.93 12.91
N LYS A 193 0.55 -9.41 14.15
CA LYS A 193 1.63 -10.33 14.54
C LYS A 193 1.56 -11.65 13.78
N PHE A 194 0.36 -12.17 13.54
CA PHE A 194 0.17 -13.37 12.72
C PHE A 194 0.62 -13.13 11.28
N VAL A 195 0.17 -12.03 10.66
CA VAL A 195 0.58 -11.66 9.30
C VAL A 195 2.10 -11.46 9.21
N ASP A 196 2.73 -10.84 10.21
CA ASP A 196 4.19 -10.69 10.28
C ASP A 196 4.90 -12.05 10.40
N LYS A 197 4.37 -12.98 11.20
CA LYS A 197 4.90 -14.35 11.32
C LYS A 197 4.78 -15.11 9.99
N VAL A 198 3.63 -15.02 9.32
CA VAL A 198 3.41 -15.62 8.01
C VAL A 198 4.37 -15.02 6.99
N PHE A 199 4.50 -13.70 6.95
CA PHE A 199 5.46 -13.01 6.08
C PHE A 199 6.89 -13.48 6.31
N ASN A 200 7.36 -13.48 7.56
CA ASN A 200 8.74 -13.87 7.88
C ASN A 200 8.98 -15.35 7.55
N SER A 201 8.06 -16.24 7.90
CA SER A 201 8.15 -17.67 7.59
C SER A 201 8.22 -17.92 6.08
N ILE A 202 7.38 -17.27 5.29
CA ILE A 202 7.39 -17.43 3.83
C ILE A 202 8.65 -16.79 3.23
N ALA A 203 9.07 -15.63 3.75
CA ALA A 203 10.27 -14.95 3.29
C ALA A 203 11.52 -15.81 3.50
N GLU A 204 11.63 -16.49 4.65
CA GLU A 204 12.72 -17.40 4.99
C GLU A 204 12.71 -18.68 4.14
N ASN A 205 11.55 -19.29 3.96
CA ASN A 205 11.46 -20.61 3.32
C ASN A 205 11.34 -20.55 1.78
N ARG A 206 10.74 -19.48 1.25
CA ARG A 206 10.28 -19.41 -0.15
C ARG A 206 10.68 -18.12 -0.85
N GLY A 207 11.20 -17.15 -0.09
CA GLY A 207 11.65 -15.88 -0.62
C GLY A 207 10.63 -14.75 -0.44
N ILE A 208 11.17 -13.54 -0.42
CA ILE A 208 10.44 -12.30 -0.12
C ILE A 208 9.32 -12.01 -1.15
N ASP A 209 9.46 -12.45 -2.40
CA ASP A 209 8.44 -12.33 -3.45
C ASP A 209 7.18 -13.12 -3.12
N GLN A 210 7.33 -14.39 -2.72
CA GLN A 210 6.20 -15.21 -2.28
C GLN A 210 5.56 -14.59 -1.04
N ALA A 211 6.37 -14.12 -0.08
CA ALA A 211 5.86 -13.46 1.11
C ALA A 211 5.06 -12.18 0.81
N ILE A 212 5.49 -11.39 -0.18
CA ILE A 212 4.76 -10.21 -0.64
C ILE A 212 3.43 -10.63 -1.31
N LEU A 213 3.44 -11.63 -2.18
CA LEU A 213 2.22 -12.13 -2.84
C LEU A 213 1.22 -12.68 -1.82
N SER A 214 1.69 -13.44 -0.84
CA SER A 214 0.93 -13.94 0.30
C SER A 214 0.31 -12.81 1.12
N MET A 215 1.07 -11.75 1.42
CA MET A 215 0.51 -10.58 2.11
C MET A 215 -0.59 -9.88 1.31
N VAL A 216 -0.43 -9.79 -0.02
CA VAL A 216 -1.44 -9.21 -0.91
C VAL A 216 -2.71 -10.05 -0.89
N LEU A 217 -2.58 -11.38 -0.96
CA LEU A 217 -3.70 -12.29 -0.93
C LEU A 217 -4.42 -12.30 0.43
N LEU A 218 -3.67 -12.35 1.54
CA LEU A 218 -4.22 -12.25 2.90
C LEU A 218 -4.96 -10.93 3.11
N HIS A 219 -4.39 -9.81 2.67
CA HIS A 219 -5.04 -8.51 2.73
C HIS A 219 -6.37 -8.51 1.97
N HIS A 220 -6.39 -9.03 0.73
CA HIS A 220 -7.62 -9.07 -0.07
C HIS A 220 -8.66 -10.06 0.47
N TYR A 221 -8.23 -11.13 1.13
CA TYR A 221 -9.12 -12.11 1.77
C TYR A 221 -9.75 -11.59 3.05
N LEU A 222 -8.95 -10.97 3.93
CA LEU A 222 -9.45 -10.28 5.12
C LEU A 222 -10.45 -9.16 4.75
N ASN A 223 -10.20 -8.48 3.63
CA ASN A 223 -11.08 -7.45 3.07
C ASN A 223 -12.22 -8.00 2.19
N LYS A 224 -12.50 -9.31 2.23
CA LYS A 224 -13.64 -9.98 1.57
C LYS A 224 -13.80 -9.63 0.08
N LYS A 225 -12.69 -9.55 -0.67
CA LYS A 225 -12.76 -9.42 -2.14
C LYS A 225 -13.48 -10.63 -2.75
N LYS A 226 -14.16 -10.42 -3.88
CA LYS A 226 -14.87 -11.48 -4.60
C LYS A 226 -13.91 -12.52 -5.18
N ASP A 227 -14.36 -13.77 -5.25
CA ASP A 227 -13.60 -14.92 -5.76
C ASP A 227 -12.93 -14.70 -7.13
N GLY A 228 -13.57 -13.92 -8.02
CA GLY A 228 -13.00 -13.59 -9.33
C GLY A 228 -11.65 -12.85 -9.25
N PHE A 229 -11.40 -12.06 -8.19
CA PHE A 229 -10.08 -11.45 -7.99
C PHE A 229 -8.99 -12.51 -7.78
N PHE A 230 -9.28 -13.55 -7.00
CA PHE A 230 -8.31 -14.58 -6.66
C PHE A 230 -7.98 -15.45 -7.87
N GLU A 231 -8.99 -15.86 -8.65
CA GLU A 231 -8.76 -16.61 -9.89
C GLU A 231 -7.96 -15.79 -10.92
N ASP A 232 -8.27 -14.50 -11.09
CA ASP A 232 -7.46 -13.60 -11.93
C ASP A 232 -6.02 -13.51 -11.41
N PHE A 233 -5.83 -13.40 -10.09
CA PHE A 233 -4.53 -13.33 -9.43
C PHE A 233 -3.70 -14.60 -9.65
N TYR A 234 -4.29 -15.79 -9.47
CA TYR A 234 -3.61 -17.06 -9.68
C TYR A 234 -3.28 -17.30 -11.15
N SER A 235 -4.19 -16.94 -12.06
CA SER A 235 -3.92 -17.02 -13.50
C SER A 235 -2.71 -16.17 -13.89
N TYR A 236 -2.48 -15.08 -13.16
CA TYR A 236 -1.46 -14.09 -13.47
C TYR A 236 -0.10 -14.37 -12.81
N TYR A 237 -0.09 -14.88 -11.58
CA TYR A 237 1.13 -15.12 -10.80
C TYR A 237 1.53 -16.61 -10.68
N GLY A 238 0.66 -17.52 -11.15
CA GLY A 238 0.90 -18.97 -11.13
C GLY A 238 0.11 -19.67 -10.02
N TYR A 239 -0.31 -20.92 -10.29
CA TYR A 239 -1.11 -21.72 -9.37
C TYR A 239 -0.35 -22.21 -8.13
N ASP A 240 0.99 -22.20 -8.15
CA ASP A 240 1.80 -22.48 -6.97
C ASP A 240 1.51 -21.47 -5.83
N VAL A 241 1.12 -20.24 -6.19
CA VAL A 241 0.71 -19.20 -5.23
C VAL A 241 -0.65 -19.53 -4.60
N LYS A 242 -1.54 -20.19 -5.34
CA LYS A 242 -2.86 -20.62 -4.86
C LYS A 242 -2.72 -21.66 -3.75
N GLU A 243 -1.92 -22.70 -3.98
CA GLU A 243 -1.71 -23.77 -2.98
C GLU A 243 -1.17 -23.21 -1.67
N ASN A 244 -0.24 -22.26 -1.76
CA ASN A 244 0.36 -21.61 -0.60
C ASN A 244 -0.66 -20.77 0.15
N PHE A 245 -1.44 -19.99 -0.58
CA PHE A 245 -2.42 -19.13 0.01
C PHE A 245 -3.59 -19.89 0.65
N GLU A 246 -3.99 -21.04 0.12
CA GLU A 246 -4.99 -21.88 0.77
C GLU A 246 -4.49 -22.43 2.12
N LEU A 247 -3.21 -22.79 2.24
CA LEU A 247 -2.61 -23.16 3.53
C LEU A 247 -2.57 -21.97 4.50
N GLU A 248 -2.25 -20.78 4.01
CA GLU A 248 -2.26 -19.55 4.81
C GLU A 248 -3.66 -19.20 5.31
N LYS A 249 -4.70 -19.39 4.47
CA LYS A 249 -6.10 -19.20 4.86
C LYS A 249 -6.52 -20.15 5.97
N ILE A 250 -6.13 -21.43 5.88
CA ILE A 250 -6.42 -22.42 6.93
C ILE A 250 -5.76 -21.99 8.24
N ALA A 251 -4.47 -21.65 8.21
CA ALA A 251 -3.74 -21.20 9.40
C ALA A 251 -4.35 -19.91 9.99
N LEU A 252 -4.80 -18.98 9.14
CA LEU A 252 -5.48 -17.76 9.58
C LEU A 252 -6.84 -18.08 10.22
N MET A 253 -7.60 -19.01 9.67
CA MET A 253 -8.88 -19.44 10.24
C MET A 253 -8.72 -20.15 11.58
N GLU A 254 -7.74 -21.05 11.70
CA GLU A 254 -7.40 -21.72 12.96
C GLU A 254 -7.02 -20.69 14.03
N PHE A 255 -6.14 -19.75 13.69
CA PHE A 255 -5.74 -18.66 14.58
C PHE A 255 -6.92 -17.78 15.02
N LEU A 256 -7.81 -17.41 14.08
CA LEU A 256 -8.99 -16.61 14.41
C LEU A 256 -9.99 -17.38 15.30
N GLN A 257 -10.07 -18.71 15.14
CA GLN A 257 -10.89 -19.56 15.99
C GLN A 257 -10.30 -19.72 17.39
N GLU A 258 -8.97 -19.78 17.52
CA GLU A 258 -8.28 -19.75 18.82
C GLU A 258 -8.52 -18.44 19.57
N LEU A 259 -8.55 -17.30 18.88
CA LEU A 259 -8.84 -16.00 19.47
C LEU A 259 -10.30 -15.83 19.93
N GLN A 260 -11.22 -16.69 19.47
CA GLN A 260 -12.63 -16.68 19.84
C GLN A 260 -12.93 -17.54 21.09
N ASN A 261 -11.98 -18.38 21.51
CA ASN A 261 -12.07 -19.23 22.70
C ASN A 261 -11.32 -18.64 23.89
#